data_AF-A0A2R7P790-F1
#
_entry.id   AF-A0A2R7P790-F1
#
_cell.length_a   1.000
_cell.length_b   1.000
_cell.length_c   1.000
_cell.angle_alpha   90.00
_cell.angle_beta   90.00
_cell.angle_gamma   90.00
#
_symmetry.space_group_name_H-M   'P 1'
#
loop_
_entity.id
_entity.type
_entity.pdbx_description
1 polymer ?
#
loop_
_entity_poly.entity_id
_entity_poly.type
_entity_poly.pdbx_seq_one_letter_code
_entity_poly.pdbx_strand_id
1 'polypeptide(L)'
;PEPKKDSIAGETNMVPALSITPLGGTRDWLTEAPAAFEMVRRRLEETDKAILDGVATLQICGRHGPEVLARLPALPQSVTPDDTCNSELVLLREDDELVPGDGFEIARGDEMTCWSQLELAVKDEAKGQPPEISLEEAAWCVGKGRYVWQMTTLHPDDYVPGQTHSMLTEAESEKLLRRYRLARRILGGKVMHHHVTKQLKYLSGPDDTYRVDLHRVFHALNDAGHDWDSFCAETGIEQEKVPEVKVGFVMTLAEHLKLKDPNKLFASPPRAKLAKAVDDTLVRALMPRVDFVRYRTPRDLTPDQVEGIRDAIEDFSASIRIQKMQQLGQFVDRDDPLPYLCYAGDGEELRLKLAELGLEMYVGVMPHLVSTEGVIEKLPSVWSFAFGHAIYLDIDRIEEGV
;
A
#
# COMPACT_ATOMS: atom_id res chain seq x y z
N PRO A 1 6.51 -29.16 13.13
CA PRO A 1 7.06 -29.24 11.76
C PRO A 1 8.58 -29.48 11.83
N GLU A 2 9.06 -30.60 11.30
CA GLU A 2 10.51 -30.80 11.15
C GLU A 2 11.08 -29.74 10.18
N PRO A 3 12.23 -29.13 10.46
CA PRO A 3 12.87 -28.22 9.53
C PRO A 3 13.23 -28.97 8.25
N LYS A 4 12.88 -28.40 7.08
CA LYS A 4 13.26 -28.98 5.79
C LYS A 4 14.78 -29.10 5.73
N LYS A 5 15.29 -30.24 5.26
CA LYS A 5 16.72 -30.54 5.16
C LYS A 5 17.56 -29.54 4.33
N ASP A 6 16.91 -28.62 3.62
CA ASP A 6 17.53 -27.63 2.75
C ASP A 6 17.20 -26.16 3.14
N SER A 7 16.67 -25.88 4.35
CA SER A 7 16.38 -24.50 4.77
C SER A 7 17.67 -23.73 5.11
N ILE A 8 17.90 -22.58 4.49
CA ILE A 8 19.04 -21.71 4.78
C ILE A 8 18.77 -20.93 6.07
N ALA A 9 19.80 -20.71 6.89
CA ALA A 9 19.68 -19.90 8.09
C ALA A 9 19.16 -18.49 7.76
N GLY A 10 18.11 -18.06 8.46
CA GLY A 10 17.42 -16.79 8.23
C GLY A 10 16.30 -16.84 7.20
N GLU A 11 16.11 -17.92 6.43
CA GLU A 11 14.96 -18.10 5.53
C GLU A 11 13.67 -18.30 6.34
N THR A 12 12.67 -17.44 6.12
CA THR A 12 11.39 -17.49 6.83
C THR A 12 10.28 -17.96 5.90
N ASN A 13 9.52 -18.95 6.33
CA ASN A 13 8.19 -19.22 5.76
C ASN A 13 7.17 -18.55 6.66
N MET A 14 6.43 -17.57 6.13
CA MET A 14 5.27 -17.03 6.84
C MET A 14 4.20 -18.13 6.92
N VAL A 15 3.91 -18.57 8.14
CA VAL A 15 2.86 -19.56 8.38
C VAL A 15 1.71 -18.85 9.07
N PRO A 16 0.51 -18.75 8.45
CA PRO A 16 -0.65 -18.23 9.13
C PRO A 16 -0.99 -19.16 10.29
N ALA A 17 -0.79 -18.70 11.53
CA ALA A 17 -1.08 -19.49 12.72
C ALA A 17 -2.58 -19.51 13.04
N LEU A 18 -3.27 -18.40 12.79
CA LEU A 18 -4.69 -18.21 13.06
C LEU A 18 -5.22 -17.04 12.21
N SER A 19 -6.45 -17.15 11.71
CA SER A 19 -7.19 -16.02 11.15
C SER A 19 -8.37 -15.72 12.07
N ILE A 20 -8.49 -14.46 12.50
CA ILE A 20 -9.59 -13.97 13.32
C ILE A 20 -10.29 -12.88 12.52
N THR A 21 -11.59 -13.04 12.29
CA THR A 21 -12.42 -12.05 11.61
C THR A 21 -13.61 -11.71 12.51
N PRO A 22 -13.91 -10.42 12.75
CA PRO A 22 -15.10 -10.05 13.51
C PRO A 22 -16.37 -10.52 12.77
N LEU A 23 -17.37 -10.95 13.52
CA LEU A 23 -18.69 -11.23 12.96
C LEU A 23 -19.43 -9.91 12.78
N GLY A 24 -19.46 -9.41 11.55
CA GLY A 24 -20.11 -8.14 11.18
C GLY A 24 -19.23 -6.90 11.36
N GLY A 25 -19.83 -5.72 11.23
CA GLY A 25 -19.16 -4.41 11.31
C GLY A 25 -18.90 -3.93 12.74
N THR A 26 -18.35 -4.78 13.60
CA THR A 26 -18.02 -4.40 14.98
C THR A 26 -16.85 -3.41 14.97
N ARG A 27 -17.15 -2.14 15.24
CA ARG A 27 -16.13 -1.13 15.53
C ARG A 27 -15.41 -1.47 16.83
N ASP A 28 -14.15 -1.07 16.93
CA ASP A 28 -13.30 -1.14 18.11
C ASP A 28 -13.01 -2.58 18.57
N TRP A 29 -13.17 -3.58 17.69
CA TRP A 29 -12.97 -4.99 18.03
C TRP A 29 -11.51 -5.33 18.32
N LEU A 30 -10.56 -4.48 17.90
CA LEU A 30 -9.13 -4.62 18.20
C LEU A 30 -8.68 -3.90 19.47
N THR A 31 -9.58 -3.28 20.25
CA THR A 31 -9.20 -2.46 21.43
C THR A 31 -8.27 -3.18 22.41
N GLU A 32 -8.58 -4.43 22.76
CA GLU A 32 -7.78 -5.24 23.70
C GLU A 32 -6.71 -6.11 23.02
N ALA A 33 -6.63 -6.06 21.68
CA ALA A 33 -5.68 -6.86 20.92
C ALA A 33 -4.22 -6.59 21.28
N PRO A 34 -3.74 -5.34 21.49
CA PRO A 34 -2.35 -5.07 21.84
C PRO A 34 -1.86 -5.87 23.07
N ALA A 35 -2.68 -5.96 24.12
CA ALA A 35 -2.35 -6.71 25.33
C ALA A 35 -2.33 -8.23 25.09
N ALA A 36 -3.33 -8.74 24.37
CA ALA A 36 -3.41 -10.17 24.04
C ALA A 36 -2.24 -10.62 23.15
N PHE A 37 -1.91 -9.86 22.11
CA PHE A 37 -0.79 -10.17 21.23
C PHE A 37 0.57 -9.98 21.90
N GLU A 38 0.71 -9.06 22.87
CA GLU A 38 1.92 -8.99 23.70
C GLU A 38 2.12 -10.28 24.52
N MET A 39 1.05 -10.87 25.07
CA MET A 39 1.16 -12.15 25.78
C MET A 39 1.62 -13.28 24.86
N VAL A 40 1.10 -13.33 23.63
CA VAL A 40 1.51 -14.30 22.61
C VAL A 40 2.98 -14.06 22.20
N ARG A 41 3.33 -12.80 21.94
CA ARG A 41 4.69 -12.37 21.59
C ARG A 41 5.70 -12.86 22.62
N ARG A 42 5.49 -12.59 23.92
CA ARG A 42 6.39 -13.06 24.98
C ARG A 42 6.58 -14.58 24.95
N ARG A 43 5.50 -15.33 24.78
CA ARG A 43 5.57 -16.80 24.75
C ARG A 43 6.32 -17.33 23.53
N LEU A 44 6.28 -16.65 22.40
CA LEU A 44 6.94 -17.09 21.17
C LEU A 44 8.38 -16.57 21.09
N GLU A 45 8.56 -15.27 21.25
CA GLU A 45 9.85 -14.59 21.07
C GLU A 45 10.79 -14.82 22.26
N GLU A 46 10.31 -14.70 23.50
CA GLU A 46 11.21 -14.84 24.67
C GLU A 46 11.55 -16.31 24.99
N THR A 47 10.93 -17.26 24.27
CA THR A 47 11.30 -18.69 24.32
C THR A 47 12.01 -19.15 23.04
N ASP A 48 12.48 -18.21 22.23
CA ASP A 48 13.24 -18.44 20.99
C ASP A 48 12.53 -19.35 19.96
N LYS A 49 11.19 -19.32 19.90
CA LYS A 49 10.40 -20.22 19.03
C LYS A 49 10.04 -19.62 17.69
N ALA A 50 9.62 -18.36 17.68
CA ALA A 50 9.15 -17.66 16.49
C ALA A 50 9.14 -16.15 16.72
N ILE A 51 9.14 -15.39 15.62
CA ILE A 51 8.89 -13.94 15.62
C ILE A 51 7.47 -13.67 15.18
N LEU A 52 6.82 -12.74 15.89
CA LEU A 52 5.47 -12.30 15.58
C LEU A 52 5.55 -10.93 14.88
N ASP A 53 5.26 -10.91 13.58
CA ASP A 53 5.29 -9.70 12.74
C ASP A 53 4.02 -8.85 12.93
N GLY A 54 4.11 -7.53 12.71
CA GLY A 54 3.01 -6.57 12.82
C GLY A 54 2.67 -6.10 14.24
N VAL A 55 3.35 -6.60 15.28
CA VAL A 55 3.04 -6.31 16.69
C VAL A 55 3.42 -4.89 17.08
N ALA A 56 4.52 -4.36 16.55
CA ALA A 56 4.96 -2.99 16.83
C ALA A 56 3.91 -2.00 16.34
N THR A 57 3.39 -2.21 15.12
CA THR A 57 2.29 -1.42 14.55
C THR A 57 1.06 -1.46 15.45
N LEU A 58 0.64 -2.65 15.87
CA LEU A 58 -0.50 -2.83 16.78
C LEU A 58 -0.30 -2.11 18.12
N GLN A 59 0.88 -2.21 18.72
CA GLN A 59 1.20 -1.59 20.00
C GLN A 59 1.22 -0.06 19.91
N ILE A 60 1.77 0.49 18.83
CA ILE A 60 1.81 1.94 18.59
C ILE A 60 0.38 2.46 18.36
N CYS A 61 -0.43 1.75 17.56
CA CYS A 61 -1.84 2.09 17.35
C CYS A 61 -2.65 2.04 18.66
N GLY A 62 -2.29 1.13 19.57
CA GLY A 62 -2.89 0.99 20.90
C GLY A 62 -2.25 1.79 22.03
N ARG A 63 -1.38 2.77 21.72
CA ARG A 63 -0.63 3.51 22.77
C ARG A 63 -1.49 4.43 23.62
N HIS A 64 -2.65 4.84 23.10
CA HIS A 64 -3.60 5.71 23.79
C HIS A 64 -4.83 4.92 24.20
N GLY A 65 -5.19 4.98 25.48
CA GLY A 65 -6.45 4.42 25.95
C GLY A 65 -7.66 5.24 25.49
N PRO A 66 -8.88 4.69 25.56
CA PRO A 66 -10.11 5.35 25.10
C PRO A 66 -10.32 6.75 25.70
N GLU A 67 -9.97 6.94 26.97
CA GLU A 67 -10.10 8.23 27.66
C GLU A 67 -9.20 9.32 27.09
N VAL A 68 -8.00 8.94 26.60
CA VAL A 68 -7.06 9.87 25.98
C VAL A 68 -7.51 10.19 24.56
N LEU A 69 -7.89 9.16 23.80
CA LEU A 69 -8.41 9.31 22.43
C LEU A 69 -9.61 10.26 22.37
N ALA A 70 -10.52 10.17 23.34
CA ALA A 70 -11.69 11.05 23.44
C ALA A 70 -11.36 12.54 23.68
N ARG A 71 -10.13 12.86 24.08
CA ARG A 71 -9.67 14.24 24.37
C ARG A 71 -8.77 14.80 23.26
N LEU A 72 -8.32 13.96 22.34
CA LEU A 72 -7.47 14.40 21.22
C LEU A 72 -8.30 15.20 20.20
N PRO A 73 -7.67 16.15 19.50
CA PRO A 73 -8.34 16.86 18.42
C PRO A 73 -8.79 15.87 17.32
N ALA A 74 -9.91 16.18 16.67
CA ALA A 74 -10.44 15.36 15.58
C ALA A 74 -9.55 15.36 14.32
N LEU A 75 -8.70 16.39 14.17
CA LEU A 75 -7.76 16.54 13.08
C LEU A 75 -6.36 16.90 13.63
N PRO A 76 -5.29 16.19 13.23
CA PRO A 76 -5.31 14.99 12.38
C PRO A 76 -6.05 13.82 13.05
N GLN A 77 -6.59 12.91 12.24
CA GLN A 77 -7.35 11.76 12.73
C GLN A 77 -6.46 10.91 13.66
N SER A 78 -6.92 10.73 14.90
CA SER A 78 -6.21 9.95 15.90
C SER A 78 -6.15 8.48 15.50
N VAL A 79 -4.98 7.86 15.65
CA VAL A 79 -4.77 6.44 15.36
C VAL A 79 -5.27 5.59 16.52
N THR A 80 -5.98 4.52 16.19
CA THR A 80 -6.58 3.55 17.11
C THR A 80 -6.16 2.12 16.76
N PRO A 81 -6.35 1.12 17.64
CA PRO A 81 -6.06 -0.27 17.32
C PRO A 81 -6.72 -0.80 16.04
N ASP A 82 -7.90 -0.28 15.68
CA ASP A 82 -8.62 -0.66 14.46
C ASP A 82 -7.89 -0.24 13.17
N ASP A 83 -7.01 0.75 13.27
CA ASP A 83 -6.22 1.27 12.14
C ASP A 83 -4.98 0.41 11.84
N THR A 84 -4.66 -0.59 12.69
CA THR A 84 -3.45 -1.43 12.57
C THR A 84 -3.31 -2.07 11.18
N CYS A 85 -4.43 -2.52 10.59
CA CYS A 85 -4.43 -3.15 9.27
C CYS A 85 -4.20 -2.18 8.11
N ASN A 86 -4.26 -0.87 8.36
CA ASN A 86 -3.94 0.17 7.39
C ASN A 86 -2.73 1.02 7.82
N SER A 87 -2.02 0.60 8.87
CA SER A 87 -0.85 1.29 9.42
C SER A 87 0.43 0.55 9.06
N GLU A 88 1.51 1.25 8.82
CA GLU A 88 2.80 0.69 8.39
C GLU A 88 3.95 1.38 9.09
N LEU A 89 4.98 0.60 9.40
CA LEU A 89 6.30 1.14 9.69
C LEU A 89 6.92 1.62 8.38
N VAL A 90 7.53 2.79 8.46
CA VAL A 90 8.31 3.42 7.39
C VAL A 90 9.68 3.72 7.97
N LEU A 91 10.71 3.20 7.32
CA LEU A 91 12.11 3.41 7.66
C LEU A 91 12.68 4.47 6.72
N LEU A 92 13.09 5.61 7.27
CA LEU A 92 13.75 6.67 6.52
C LEU A 92 15.23 6.71 6.88
N ARG A 93 16.07 7.10 5.92
CA ARG A 93 17.47 7.44 6.16
C ARG A 93 17.65 8.94 6.05
N GLU A 94 18.10 9.56 7.13
CA GLU A 94 18.43 10.99 7.20
C GLU A 94 19.95 11.13 7.12
N ASP A 95 20.48 11.64 6.01
CA ASP A 95 21.93 11.85 5.87
C ASP A 95 22.40 13.20 6.46
N ASP A 96 21.50 14.18 6.64
CA ASP A 96 21.80 15.49 7.23
C ASP A 96 20.99 15.73 8.51
N GLU A 97 21.66 15.73 9.66
CA GLU A 97 21.07 16.04 10.96
C GLU A 97 20.56 17.48 11.09
N LEU A 98 21.06 18.40 10.24
CA LEU A 98 20.69 19.80 10.25
C LEU A 98 19.38 20.07 9.49
N VAL A 99 18.86 19.08 8.76
CA VAL A 99 17.58 19.15 8.05
C VAL A 99 16.68 17.95 8.44
N PRO A 100 16.17 17.92 9.68
CA PRO A 100 15.27 16.85 10.12
C PRO A 100 14.06 16.73 9.18
N GLY A 101 13.74 15.50 8.76
CA GLY A 101 12.63 15.23 7.85
C GLY A 101 12.95 15.26 6.35
N ASP A 102 14.20 15.52 5.94
CA ASP A 102 14.67 15.39 4.53
C ASP A 102 15.16 13.98 4.19
N GLY A 103 14.78 12.99 5.00
CA GLY A 103 15.19 11.60 4.81
C GLY A 103 14.46 10.93 3.65
N PHE A 104 15.16 10.02 2.96
CA PHE A 104 14.56 9.20 1.91
C PHE A 104 14.12 7.83 2.46
N GLU A 105 13.05 7.28 1.88
CA GLU A 105 12.46 6.02 2.34
C GLU A 105 13.29 4.82 1.93
N ILE A 106 13.72 4.02 2.90
CA ILE A 106 14.47 2.78 2.72
C ILE A 106 13.55 1.57 2.70
N ALA A 107 12.47 1.62 3.48
CA ALA A 107 11.54 0.50 3.60
C ALA A 107 10.17 0.94 4.11
N ARG A 108 9.16 0.13 3.78
CA ARG A 108 7.79 0.26 4.29
C ARG A 108 7.13 -1.09 4.46
N GLY A 109 6.36 -1.25 5.53
CA GLY A 109 5.56 -2.45 5.79
C GLY A 109 5.49 -2.78 7.28
N ASP A 110 5.59 -4.06 7.63
CA ASP A 110 5.72 -4.51 9.01
C ASP A 110 7.21 -4.66 9.41
N GLU A 111 7.46 -5.05 10.65
CA GLU A 111 8.79 -5.14 11.25
C GLU A 111 9.76 -5.97 10.42
N MET A 112 9.36 -7.18 10.07
CA MET A 112 10.23 -8.12 9.35
C MET A 112 10.62 -7.58 7.98
N THR A 113 9.69 -6.93 7.28
CA THR A 113 9.96 -6.28 5.98
C THR A 113 10.99 -5.17 6.16
N CYS A 114 10.76 -4.25 7.10
CA CYS A 114 11.65 -3.12 7.32
C CYS A 114 13.03 -3.54 7.84
N TRP A 115 13.11 -4.50 8.76
CA TRP A 115 14.39 -5.03 9.26
C TRP A 115 15.19 -5.71 8.16
N SER A 116 14.54 -6.48 7.28
CA SER A 116 15.24 -7.13 6.18
C SER A 116 15.80 -6.13 5.17
N GLN A 117 15.08 -5.03 4.90
CA GLN A 117 15.54 -3.94 4.05
C GLN A 117 16.66 -3.13 4.69
N LEU A 118 16.63 -2.91 6.01
CA LEU A 118 17.74 -2.32 6.74
C LEU A 118 19.01 -3.16 6.59
N GLU A 119 18.93 -4.48 6.79
CA GLU A 119 20.06 -5.42 6.63
C GLU A 119 20.62 -5.40 5.19
N LEU A 120 19.77 -5.25 4.18
CA LEU A 120 20.22 -5.07 2.79
C LEU A 120 20.92 -3.71 2.60
N ALA A 121 20.34 -2.63 3.11
CA ALA A 121 20.86 -1.28 2.97
C ALA A 121 22.24 -1.10 3.63
N VAL A 122 22.55 -1.88 4.66
CA VAL A 122 23.83 -1.82 5.40
C VAL A 122 24.78 -2.99 5.10
N LYS A 123 24.44 -3.88 4.14
CA LYS A 123 25.19 -5.10 3.81
C LYS A 123 26.68 -4.83 3.54
N ASP A 124 26.97 -3.79 2.76
CA ASP A 124 28.33 -3.42 2.36
C ASP A 124 29.12 -2.76 3.49
N GLU A 125 28.47 -1.91 4.30
CA GLU A 125 29.08 -1.28 5.46
C GLU A 125 29.46 -2.31 6.52
N ALA A 126 28.60 -3.31 6.70
CA ALA A 126 28.79 -4.34 7.72
C ALA A 126 29.82 -5.41 7.32
N LYS A 127 30.27 -5.48 6.05
CA LYS A 127 31.27 -6.45 5.54
C LYS A 127 31.01 -7.90 5.98
N GLY A 128 29.75 -8.30 6.03
CA GLY A 128 29.33 -9.65 6.47
C GLY A 128 29.34 -9.87 7.99
N GLN A 129 29.62 -8.84 8.79
CA GLN A 129 29.39 -8.86 10.23
C GLN A 129 27.99 -8.35 10.57
N PRO A 130 27.48 -8.66 11.78
CA PRO A 130 26.29 -7.99 12.31
C PRO A 130 26.41 -6.47 12.29
N PRO A 131 25.41 -5.71 11.77
CA PRO A 131 25.40 -4.27 11.96
C PRO A 131 25.36 -3.96 13.45
N GLU A 132 26.29 -3.12 13.89
CA GLU A 132 26.29 -2.54 15.23
C GLU A 132 25.38 -1.30 15.20
N ILE A 133 24.31 -1.35 15.98
CA ILE A 133 23.27 -0.31 16.00
C ILE A 133 23.22 0.35 17.36
N SER A 134 23.50 1.66 17.42
CA SER A 134 23.24 2.53 18.57
C SER A 134 21.90 3.26 18.42
N LEU A 135 21.36 3.76 19.54
CA LEU A 135 20.14 4.57 19.56
C LEU A 135 20.52 6.00 19.97
N GLU A 136 20.21 6.98 19.13
CA GLU A 136 20.48 8.40 19.36
C GLU A 136 19.25 9.21 18.98
N GLU A 137 18.60 9.86 19.96
CA GLU A 137 17.41 10.69 19.75
C GLU A 137 16.31 9.97 18.94
N ALA A 138 15.97 8.75 19.35
CA ALA A 138 15.03 7.84 18.66
C ALA A 138 15.49 7.29 17.29
N ALA A 139 16.60 7.76 16.74
CA ALA A 139 17.17 7.21 15.51
C ALA A 139 18.08 6.01 15.78
N TRP A 140 18.10 5.07 14.85
CA TRP A 140 19.04 3.96 14.83
C TRP A 140 20.26 4.40 14.03
N CYS A 141 21.42 4.45 14.68
CA CYS A 141 22.67 4.80 14.01
C CYS A 141 23.43 3.54 13.64
N VAL A 142 23.74 3.38 12.35
CA VAL A 142 24.53 2.25 11.81
C VAL A 142 25.66 2.83 10.98
N GLY A 143 26.90 2.65 11.43
CA GLY A 143 28.05 3.26 10.76
C GLY A 143 27.93 4.78 10.74
N LYS A 144 27.72 5.35 9.55
CA LYS A 144 27.45 6.79 9.36
C LYS A 144 25.99 7.10 9.04
N GLY A 145 25.16 6.08 8.87
CA GLY A 145 23.74 6.25 8.54
C GLY A 145 22.92 6.49 9.80
N ARG A 146 22.04 7.49 9.73
CA ARG A 146 21.01 7.76 10.74
C ARG A 146 19.66 7.32 10.17
N TYR A 147 19.01 6.39 10.86
CA TYR A 147 17.75 5.79 10.42
C TYR A 147 16.62 6.10 11.38
N VAL A 148 15.59 6.78 10.90
CA VAL A 148 14.42 7.17 11.71
C VAL A 148 13.20 6.36 11.32
N TRP A 149 12.34 6.12 12.32
CA TRP A 149 11.15 5.30 12.16
C TRP A 149 9.91 6.17 12.23
N GLN A 150 9.03 5.96 11.27
CA GLN A 150 7.75 6.64 11.16
C GLN A 150 6.63 5.60 11.08
N MET A 151 5.50 5.90 11.73
CA MET A 151 4.24 5.21 11.52
C MET A 151 3.43 5.99 10.49
N THR A 152 3.02 5.33 9.40
CA THR A 152 2.09 5.88 8.42
C THR A 152 0.78 5.11 8.44
N THR A 153 -0.34 5.79 8.62
CA THR A 153 -1.68 5.20 8.62
C THR A 153 -2.48 5.76 7.45
N LEU A 154 -3.02 4.86 6.63
CA LEU A 154 -4.00 5.22 5.59
C LEU A 154 -5.42 5.07 6.14
N HIS A 155 -6.15 6.17 6.20
CA HIS A 155 -7.56 6.19 6.57
C HIS A 155 -8.41 5.97 5.32
N PRO A 156 -9.25 4.92 5.28
CA PRO A 156 -10.18 4.71 4.19
C PRO A 156 -11.06 5.95 3.98
N ASP A 157 -11.07 6.46 2.75
CA ASP A 157 -11.96 7.51 2.26
C ASP A 157 -12.33 7.15 0.81
N ASP A 158 -13.14 7.97 0.14
CA ASP A 158 -13.72 7.68 -1.19
C ASP A 158 -12.65 7.42 -2.27
N TYR A 159 -11.90 8.44 -2.67
CA TYR A 159 -10.90 8.32 -3.76
C TYR A 159 -9.46 8.50 -3.30
N VAL A 160 -9.23 9.17 -2.18
CA VAL A 160 -7.90 9.46 -1.66
C VAL A 160 -7.88 9.08 -0.21
N PRO A 161 -7.08 8.08 0.21
CA PRO A 161 -7.00 7.79 1.62
C PRO A 161 -6.43 8.99 2.38
N GLY A 162 -7.04 9.31 3.51
CA GLY A 162 -6.44 10.23 4.48
C GLY A 162 -5.12 9.65 4.98
N GLN A 163 -4.16 10.52 5.31
CA GLN A 163 -2.85 10.07 5.80
C GLN A 163 -2.54 10.68 7.15
N THR A 164 -2.17 9.83 8.11
CA THR A 164 -1.57 10.27 9.37
C THR A 164 -0.15 9.75 9.45
N HIS A 165 0.78 10.65 9.75
CA HIS A 165 2.19 10.35 9.93
C HIS A 165 2.58 10.67 11.37
N SER A 166 3.29 9.76 12.04
CA SER A 166 3.88 10.06 13.34
C SER A 166 5.24 9.40 13.50
N MET A 167 6.25 10.18 13.88
CA MET A 167 7.56 9.64 14.23
C MET A 167 7.45 8.78 15.49
N LEU A 168 8.21 7.68 15.52
CA LEU A 168 8.34 6.89 16.74
C LEU A 168 9.10 7.69 17.78
N THR A 169 8.59 7.66 19.01
CA THR A 169 9.28 8.18 20.19
C THR A 169 10.54 7.36 20.49
N GLU A 170 11.45 7.91 21.29
CA GLU A 170 12.66 7.20 21.73
C GLU A 170 12.33 5.86 22.39
N ALA A 171 11.29 5.81 23.22
CA ALA A 171 10.84 4.59 23.88
C ALA A 171 10.25 3.55 22.92
N GLU A 172 9.51 3.99 21.89
CA GLU A 172 8.98 3.10 20.83
C GLU A 172 10.13 2.55 19.97
N SER A 173 11.08 3.41 19.58
CA SER A 173 12.26 3.04 18.81
C SER A 173 13.18 2.10 19.57
N GLU A 174 13.41 2.33 20.87
CA GLU A 174 14.19 1.43 21.73
C GLU A 174 13.55 0.04 21.83
N LYS A 175 12.22 -0.02 22.02
CA LYS A 175 11.47 -1.29 22.05
C LYS A 175 11.60 -2.03 20.72
N LEU A 176 11.48 -1.33 19.60
CA LEU A 176 11.65 -1.90 18.27
C LEU A 176 13.07 -2.45 18.09
N LEU A 177 14.10 -1.73 18.55
CA LEU A 177 15.50 -2.14 18.47
C LEU A 177 15.77 -3.41 19.30
N ARG A 178 15.22 -3.47 20.51
CA ARG A 178 15.30 -4.68 21.36
C ARG A 178 14.67 -5.89 20.67
N ARG A 179 13.51 -5.70 20.02
CA ARG A 179 12.84 -6.76 19.26
C ARG A 179 13.64 -7.18 18.02
N TYR A 180 14.20 -6.25 17.27
CA TYR A 180 15.09 -6.56 16.15
C TYR A 180 16.29 -7.42 16.59
N ARG A 181 16.96 -7.06 17.69
CA ARG A 181 18.08 -7.85 18.24
C ARG A 181 17.64 -9.27 18.66
N LEU A 182 16.44 -9.41 19.21
CA LEU A 182 15.86 -10.72 19.54
C LEU A 182 15.52 -11.52 18.27
N ALA A 183 14.92 -10.89 17.27
CA ALA A 183 14.63 -11.50 15.96
C ALA A 183 15.89 -12.04 15.30
N ARG A 184 16.97 -11.27 15.30
CA ARG A 184 18.26 -11.74 14.78
C ARG A 184 18.78 -12.95 15.52
N ARG A 185 18.66 -13.00 16.85
CA ARG A 185 19.07 -14.17 17.63
C ARG A 185 18.28 -15.41 17.23
N ILE A 186 16.97 -15.28 17.12
CA ILE A 186 16.05 -16.39 16.79
C ILE A 186 16.28 -16.89 15.36
N LEU A 187 16.57 -15.98 14.42
CA LEU A 187 16.74 -16.28 13.01
C LEU A 187 18.18 -16.65 12.61
N GLY A 188 19.07 -16.92 13.58
CA GLY A 188 20.43 -17.38 13.29
C GLY A 188 21.41 -16.28 12.87
N GLY A 189 21.17 -15.05 13.30
CA GLY A 189 22.08 -13.91 13.18
C GLY A 189 21.71 -12.89 12.10
N LYS A 190 20.77 -13.20 11.21
CA LYS A 190 20.35 -12.33 10.11
C LYS A 190 18.85 -12.43 9.86
N VAL A 191 18.22 -11.32 9.51
CA VAL A 191 16.87 -11.30 8.94
C VAL A 191 17.02 -11.37 7.42
N MET A 192 16.67 -12.49 6.79
CA MET A 192 16.77 -12.57 5.32
C MET A 192 15.69 -11.72 4.66
N HIS A 193 16.06 -11.17 3.50
CA HIS A 193 15.12 -10.48 2.65
C HIS A 193 13.97 -11.39 2.26
N HIS A 194 12.76 -10.88 2.43
CA HIS A 194 11.54 -11.45 1.89
C HIS A 194 10.72 -10.27 1.37
N HIS A 195 10.35 -10.34 0.09
CA HIS A 195 9.58 -9.27 -0.52
C HIS A 195 8.10 -9.49 -0.22
N VAL A 196 7.62 -8.95 0.90
CA VAL A 196 6.18 -8.97 1.25
C VAL A 196 5.68 -7.55 1.37
N THR A 197 4.84 -7.15 0.44
CA THR A 197 4.08 -5.91 0.58
C THR A 197 2.94 -6.14 1.53
N LYS A 198 2.88 -5.34 2.60
CA LYS A 198 1.77 -5.39 3.54
C LYS A 198 0.46 -5.11 2.79
N GLN A 199 -0.47 -6.04 2.93
CA GLN A 199 -1.82 -5.91 2.41
C GLN A 199 -2.59 -4.97 3.33
N LEU A 200 -2.89 -3.76 2.85
CA LEU A 200 -3.72 -2.82 3.58
C LEU A 200 -5.18 -3.20 3.39
N LYS A 201 -5.95 -3.26 4.49
CA LYS A 201 -7.37 -3.65 4.45
C LYS A 201 -8.18 -2.80 3.46
N TYR A 202 -7.86 -1.52 3.34
CA TYR A 202 -8.50 -0.60 2.40
C TYR A 202 -8.29 -0.97 0.91
N LEU A 203 -7.14 -1.57 0.56
CA LEU A 203 -6.74 -1.82 -0.84
C LEU A 203 -6.57 -3.32 -1.15
N SER A 204 -7.02 -4.20 -0.26
CA SER A 204 -6.82 -5.65 -0.38
C SER A 204 -7.90 -6.35 -1.21
N GLY A 205 -8.97 -5.66 -1.62
CA GLY A 205 -10.05 -6.24 -2.40
C GLY A 205 -11.05 -5.20 -2.88
N PRO A 206 -12.11 -5.64 -3.58
CA PRO A 206 -13.18 -4.74 -4.00
C PRO A 206 -14.00 -4.28 -2.79
N ASP A 207 -14.36 -3.00 -2.79
CA ASP A 207 -15.41 -2.45 -1.95
C ASP A 207 -16.78 -2.95 -2.38
N ASP A 208 -17.75 -2.85 -1.47
CA ASP A 208 -19.12 -3.25 -1.72
C ASP A 208 -19.76 -2.44 -2.86
N THR A 209 -19.44 -1.16 -2.96
CA THR A 209 -20.04 -0.21 -3.90
C THR A 209 -19.02 0.69 -4.58
N TYR A 210 -19.25 0.97 -5.86
CA TYR A 210 -18.45 1.89 -6.67
C TYR A 210 -19.31 2.91 -7.39
N ARG A 211 -18.73 4.08 -7.65
CA ARG A 211 -19.36 5.10 -8.47
C ARG A 211 -19.17 4.81 -9.97
N VAL A 212 -20.27 4.74 -10.70
CA VAL A 212 -20.28 4.58 -12.17
C VAL A 212 -20.74 5.85 -12.89
N ASP A 213 -20.29 5.99 -14.13
CA ASP A 213 -20.81 6.96 -15.08
C ASP A 213 -22.11 6.42 -15.68
N LEU A 214 -23.24 6.88 -15.14
CA LEU A 214 -24.57 6.42 -15.57
C LEU A 214 -24.81 6.64 -17.06
N HIS A 215 -24.27 7.70 -17.66
CA HIS A 215 -24.44 7.95 -19.09
C HIS A 215 -23.75 6.84 -19.90
N ARG A 216 -22.53 6.46 -19.52
CA ARG A 216 -21.80 5.36 -20.17
C ARG A 216 -22.45 4.01 -19.93
N VAL A 217 -23.00 3.78 -18.74
CA VAL A 217 -23.75 2.54 -18.44
C VAL A 217 -25.00 2.44 -19.31
N PHE A 218 -25.82 3.50 -19.40
CA PHE A 218 -27.01 3.48 -20.25
C PHE A 218 -26.66 3.33 -21.74
N HIS A 219 -25.58 3.97 -22.20
CA HIS A 219 -25.12 3.79 -23.56
C HIS A 219 -24.73 2.34 -23.84
N ALA A 220 -23.96 1.72 -22.95
CA ALA A 220 -23.55 0.31 -23.09
C ALA A 220 -24.74 -0.65 -23.09
N LEU A 221 -25.73 -0.42 -22.22
CA LEU A 221 -26.97 -1.20 -22.18
C LEU A 221 -27.77 -1.04 -23.47
N ASN A 222 -27.99 0.21 -23.92
CA ASN A 222 -28.75 0.51 -25.12
C ASN A 222 -28.10 -0.07 -26.38
N ASP A 223 -26.77 -0.04 -26.49
CA ASP A 223 -26.03 -0.63 -27.61
C ASP A 223 -26.25 -2.14 -27.71
N ALA A 224 -26.53 -2.79 -26.58
CA ALA A 224 -26.84 -4.21 -26.50
C ALA A 224 -28.35 -4.51 -26.55
N GLY A 225 -29.21 -3.49 -26.68
CA GLY A 225 -30.67 -3.65 -26.74
C GLY A 225 -31.35 -3.86 -25.39
N HIS A 226 -30.69 -3.52 -24.29
CA HIS A 226 -31.25 -3.56 -22.94
C HIS A 226 -31.46 -2.14 -22.39
N ASP A 227 -32.40 -2.02 -21.46
CA ASP A 227 -32.42 -0.93 -20.48
C ASP A 227 -32.03 -1.47 -19.09
N TRP A 228 -31.94 -0.59 -18.10
CA TRP A 228 -31.50 -0.97 -16.75
C TRP A 228 -32.42 -2.04 -16.12
N ASP A 229 -33.74 -1.86 -16.25
CA ASP A 229 -34.71 -2.71 -15.58
C ASP A 229 -34.80 -4.09 -16.26
N SER A 230 -34.75 -4.14 -17.59
CA SER A 230 -34.68 -5.40 -18.35
C SER A 230 -33.38 -6.15 -18.08
N PHE A 231 -32.24 -5.47 -17.99
CA PHE A 231 -30.98 -6.10 -17.61
C PHE A 231 -31.02 -6.70 -16.20
N CYS A 232 -31.53 -5.95 -15.21
CA CYS A 232 -31.69 -6.43 -13.84
C CYS A 232 -32.65 -7.63 -13.77
N ALA A 233 -33.76 -7.60 -14.51
CA ALA A 233 -34.72 -8.70 -14.56
C ALA A 233 -34.14 -9.97 -15.20
N GLU A 234 -33.33 -9.82 -16.26
CA GLU A 234 -32.70 -10.95 -16.96
C GLU A 234 -31.58 -11.58 -16.14
N THR A 235 -30.76 -10.75 -15.49
CA THR A 235 -29.60 -11.22 -14.70
C THR A 235 -29.96 -11.61 -13.26
N GLY A 236 -31.18 -11.27 -12.81
CA GLY A 236 -31.64 -11.50 -11.44
C GLY A 236 -30.94 -10.60 -10.41
N ILE A 237 -30.32 -9.50 -10.83
CA ILE A 237 -29.64 -8.55 -9.95
C ILE A 237 -30.62 -7.49 -9.45
N GLU A 238 -30.67 -7.31 -8.14
CA GLU A 238 -31.36 -6.17 -7.52
C GLU A 238 -30.39 -4.99 -7.35
N GLN A 239 -30.53 -3.99 -8.20
CA GLN A 239 -29.73 -2.77 -8.18
C GLN A 239 -30.57 -1.53 -8.52
N GLU A 240 -30.59 -0.56 -7.61
CA GLU A 240 -31.23 0.73 -7.84
C GLU A 240 -30.47 1.55 -8.89
N LYS A 241 -31.20 2.37 -9.65
CA LYS A 241 -30.68 3.23 -10.71
C LYS A 241 -30.05 4.52 -10.14
N VAL A 242 -28.93 4.34 -9.44
CA VAL A 242 -28.15 5.41 -8.80
C VAL A 242 -26.67 5.31 -9.22
N PRO A 243 -25.87 6.40 -9.12
CA PRO A 243 -24.46 6.36 -9.49
C PRO A 243 -23.63 5.40 -8.65
N GLU A 244 -24.02 5.11 -7.40
CA GLU A 244 -23.33 4.19 -6.50
C GLU A 244 -23.93 2.79 -6.64
N VAL A 245 -23.20 1.90 -7.30
CA VAL A 245 -23.68 0.54 -7.61
C VAL A 245 -22.81 -0.51 -6.96
N LYS A 246 -23.38 -1.68 -6.68
CA LYS A 246 -22.62 -2.81 -6.15
C LYS A 246 -21.56 -3.28 -7.15
N VAL A 247 -20.39 -3.69 -6.67
CA VAL A 247 -19.33 -4.23 -7.56
C VAL A 247 -19.83 -5.40 -8.42
N GLY A 248 -20.68 -6.26 -7.85
CA GLY A 248 -21.29 -7.39 -8.56
C GLY A 248 -22.17 -6.98 -9.74
N PHE A 249 -22.82 -5.81 -9.69
CA PHE A 249 -23.55 -5.25 -10.83
C PHE A 249 -22.60 -4.88 -11.97
N VAL A 250 -21.50 -4.19 -11.66
CA VAL A 250 -20.51 -3.77 -12.67
C VAL A 250 -19.84 -4.98 -13.33
N MET A 251 -19.44 -5.98 -12.53
CA MET A 251 -18.82 -7.22 -13.02
C MET A 251 -19.77 -7.97 -13.96
N THR A 252 -21.03 -8.12 -13.55
CA THR A 252 -22.03 -8.84 -14.35
C THR A 252 -22.39 -8.08 -15.62
N LEU A 253 -22.49 -6.75 -15.55
CA LEU A 253 -22.71 -5.89 -16.71
C LEU A 253 -21.55 -6.03 -17.72
N ALA A 254 -20.31 -5.95 -17.25
CA ALA A 254 -19.13 -6.08 -18.08
C ALA A 254 -19.07 -7.43 -18.80
N GLU A 255 -19.37 -8.53 -18.09
CA GLU A 255 -19.35 -9.89 -18.62
C GLU A 255 -20.51 -10.16 -19.58
N HIS A 256 -21.73 -9.79 -19.19
CA HIS A 256 -22.93 -10.02 -19.99
C HIS A 256 -22.88 -9.26 -21.32
N LEU A 257 -22.44 -7.99 -21.28
CA LEU A 257 -22.29 -7.15 -22.46
C LEU A 257 -20.99 -7.38 -23.23
N LYS A 258 -20.08 -8.24 -22.73
CA LYS A 258 -18.76 -8.51 -23.31
C LYS A 258 -17.98 -7.22 -23.63
N LEU A 259 -17.95 -6.30 -22.65
CA LEU A 259 -17.33 -5.00 -22.85
C LEU A 259 -15.82 -5.16 -23.08
N LYS A 260 -15.32 -4.54 -24.16
CA LYS A 260 -13.88 -4.49 -24.46
C LYS A 260 -13.08 -3.73 -23.42
N ASP A 261 -13.68 -2.70 -22.84
CA ASP A 261 -13.06 -1.83 -21.84
C ASP A 261 -14.08 -1.47 -20.75
N PRO A 262 -14.28 -2.36 -19.75
CA PRO A 262 -15.23 -2.13 -18.67
C PRO A 262 -14.78 -0.99 -17.73
N ASN A 263 -13.49 -0.61 -17.75
CA ASN A 263 -12.97 0.45 -16.89
C ASN A 263 -13.54 1.84 -17.21
N LYS A 264 -14.14 2.00 -18.40
CA LYS A 264 -14.88 3.20 -18.78
C LYS A 264 -16.19 3.37 -18.02
N LEU A 265 -16.75 2.30 -17.44
CA LEU A 265 -17.98 2.38 -16.67
C LEU A 265 -17.78 3.12 -15.34
N PHE A 266 -16.60 3.02 -14.72
CA PHE A 266 -16.31 3.75 -13.49
C PHE A 266 -16.23 5.25 -13.75
N ALA A 267 -16.88 6.02 -12.87
CA ALA A 267 -16.81 7.47 -12.92
C ALA A 267 -15.43 7.93 -12.45
N SER A 268 -14.78 8.78 -13.22
CA SER A 268 -13.55 9.44 -12.78
C SER A 268 -13.82 10.31 -11.55
N PRO A 269 -12.90 10.32 -10.56
CA PRO A 269 -13.01 11.20 -9.41
C PRO A 269 -13.08 12.67 -9.85
N PRO A 270 -13.93 13.50 -9.22
CA PRO A 270 -13.84 14.94 -9.41
C PRO A 270 -12.54 15.46 -8.80
N ARG A 271 -11.92 16.49 -9.40
CA ARG A 271 -10.65 17.06 -8.92
C ARG A 271 -10.70 17.47 -7.44
N ALA A 272 -11.82 18.01 -6.98
CA ALA A 272 -12.01 18.41 -5.59
C ALA A 272 -11.94 17.26 -4.58
N LYS A 273 -12.00 16.00 -5.03
CA LYS A 273 -11.81 14.79 -4.21
C LYS A 273 -10.44 14.13 -4.42
N LEU A 274 -9.55 14.76 -5.20
CA LEU A 274 -8.18 14.30 -5.40
C LEU A 274 -7.23 15.13 -4.55
N ALA A 275 -6.10 14.54 -4.14
CA ALA A 275 -5.06 15.25 -3.42
C ALA A 275 -4.03 15.79 -4.40
N LYS A 276 -3.72 17.09 -4.31
CA LYS A 276 -2.60 17.67 -5.04
C LYS A 276 -1.30 17.04 -4.54
N ALA A 277 -0.49 16.50 -5.44
CA ALA A 277 0.82 15.95 -5.10
C ALA A 277 1.84 17.09 -4.94
N VAL A 278 1.90 17.65 -3.73
CA VAL A 278 2.92 18.64 -3.36
C VAL A 278 4.27 17.93 -3.13
N ASP A 279 4.22 16.71 -2.61
CA ASP A 279 5.30 15.74 -2.46
C ASP A 279 4.83 14.36 -2.96
N ASP A 280 5.70 13.35 -2.88
CA ASP A 280 5.42 11.99 -3.33
C ASP A 280 4.96 11.03 -2.22
N THR A 281 4.72 11.49 -0.99
CA THR A 281 4.39 10.65 0.17
C THR A 281 3.15 9.79 -0.09
N LEU A 282 2.10 10.40 -0.65
CA LEU A 282 0.87 9.68 -1.02
C LEU A 282 1.13 8.67 -2.14
N VAL A 283 1.88 9.05 -3.17
CA VAL A 283 2.19 8.16 -4.30
C VAL A 283 3.00 6.95 -3.81
N ARG A 284 4.03 7.18 -3.00
CA ARG A 284 4.86 6.13 -2.41
C ARG A 284 4.07 5.19 -1.49
N ALA A 285 3.12 5.74 -0.72
CA ALA A 285 2.21 4.95 0.10
C ALA A 285 1.20 4.14 -0.73
N LEU A 286 0.85 4.55 -1.94
CA LEU A 286 -0.10 3.83 -2.80
C LEU A 286 0.57 2.84 -3.74
N MET A 287 1.75 3.17 -4.26
CA MET A 287 2.45 2.47 -5.35
C MET A 287 2.57 0.95 -5.13
N PRO A 288 2.97 0.44 -3.95
CA PRO A 288 3.02 -1.01 -3.70
C PRO A 288 1.66 -1.73 -3.79
N ARG A 289 0.54 -1.00 -3.63
CA ARG A 289 -0.83 -1.54 -3.54
C ARG A 289 -1.64 -1.39 -4.82
N VAL A 290 -1.19 -0.58 -5.77
CA VAL A 290 -1.85 -0.41 -7.07
C VAL A 290 -1.21 -1.31 -8.13
N ASP A 291 -1.97 -1.60 -9.18
CA ASP A 291 -1.56 -2.49 -10.27
C ASP A 291 -1.45 -1.74 -11.61
N PHE A 292 -2.14 -0.59 -11.73
CA PHE A 292 -2.26 0.16 -12.97
C PHE A 292 -2.14 1.67 -12.75
N VAL A 293 -1.79 2.38 -13.81
CA VAL A 293 -1.84 3.85 -13.87
C VAL A 293 -2.98 4.24 -14.81
N ARG A 294 -3.89 5.09 -14.33
CA ARG A 294 -4.89 5.77 -15.16
C ARG A 294 -4.63 7.26 -15.04
N TYR A 295 -4.70 7.97 -16.15
CA TYR A 295 -4.50 9.41 -16.10
C TYR A 295 -5.41 10.15 -17.06
N ARG A 296 -5.61 11.44 -16.77
CA ARG A 296 -6.19 12.40 -17.70
C ARG A 296 -5.28 13.61 -17.83
N THR A 297 -5.36 14.27 -18.97
CA THR A 297 -4.59 15.46 -19.31
C THR A 297 -5.48 16.55 -19.88
N PRO A 298 -5.02 17.81 -19.94
CA PRO A 298 -5.68 18.85 -20.72
C PRO A 298 -5.73 18.48 -22.21
N ARG A 299 -6.71 19.03 -22.94
CA ARG A 299 -6.91 18.72 -24.36
C ARG A 299 -6.00 19.51 -25.29
N ASP A 300 -5.45 20.61 -24.80
CA ASP A 300 -4.74 21.64 -25.55
C ASP A 300 -3.23 21.66 -25.18
N LEU A 301 -2.66 20.48 -24.96
CA LEU A 301 -1.23 20.31 -24.74
C LEU A 301 -0.42 20.41 -26.04
N THR A 302 0.81 20.89 -25.92
CA THR A 302 1.78 20.84 -27.02
C THR A 302 2.23 19.39 -27.30
N PRO A 303 2.69 19.06 -28.52
CA PRO A 303 3.21 17.73 -28.83
C PRO A 303 4.31 17.27 -27.86
N ASP A 304 5.24 18.17 -27.51
CA ASP A 304 6.33 17.89 -26.59
C ASP A 304 5.82 17.55 -25.18
N GLN A 305 4.79 18.26 -24.70
CA GLN A 305 4.15 17.93 -23.42
C GLN A 305 3.43 16.58 -23.46
N VAL A 306 2.77 16.25 -24.58
CA VAL A 306 2.08 14.96 -24.71
C VAL A 306 3.08 13.79 -24.70
N GLU A 307 4.22 13.95 -25.39
CA GLU A 307 5.30 12.96 -25.41
C GLU A 307 5.93 12.83 -24.02
N GLY A 308 6.31 13.95 -23.39
CA GLY A 308 6.91 13.93 -22.05
C GLY A 308 6.01 13.34 -20.97
N ILE A 309 4.69 13.61 -21.01
CA ILE A 309 3.73 12.96 -20.10
C ILE A 309 3.69 11.45 -20.36
N ARG A 310 3.65 11.02 -21.63
CA ARG A 310 3.58 9.61 -21.96
C ARG A 310 4.80 8.87 -21.44
N ASP A 311 5.99 9.40 -21.69
CA ASP A 311 7.25 8.78 -21.25
C ASP A 311 7.31 8.69 -19.73
N ALA A 312 6.97 9.77 -19.01
CA ALA A 312 6.94 9.76 -17.55
C ALA A 312 5.94 8.74 -16.97
N ILE A 313 4.76 8.59 -17.59
CA ILE A 313 3.77 7.60 -17.18
C ILE A 313 4.19 6.18 -17.52
N GLU A 314 4.85 5.96 -18.67
CA GLU A 314 5.35 4.66 -19.08
C GLU A 314 6.46 4.18 -18.14
N ASP A 315 7.41 5.04 -17.80
CA ASP A 315 8.47 4.77 -16.81
C ASP A 315 7.86 4.38 -15.45
N PHE A 316 6.96 5.21 -14.92
CA PHE A 316 6.31 4.96 -13.63
C PHE A 316 5.46 3.67 -13.65
N SER A 317 4.77 3.41 -14.75
CA SER A 317 4.01 2.16 -14.93
C SER A 317 4.91 0.94 -15.00
N ALA A 318 6.09 1.06 -15.60
CA ALA A 318 7.08 -0.02 -15.67
C ALA A 318 7.61 -0.34 -14.27
N SER A 319 7.91 0.67 -13.45
CA SER A 319 8.30 0.50 -12.06
C SER A 319 7.27 -0.27 -11.23
N ILE A 320 5.98 0.09 -11.32
CA ILE A 320 4.90 -0.66 -10.65
C ILE A 320 4.91 -2.13 -11.06
N ARG A 321 5.07 -2.41 -12.36
CA ARG A 321 5.12 -3.79 -12.87
C ARG A 321 6.32 -4.56 -12.36
N ILE A 322 7.50 -3.95 -12.33
CA ILE A 322 8.73 -4.59 -11.82
C ILE A 322 8.55 -4.95 -10.35
N GLN A 323 8.02 -4.05 -9.52
CA GLN A 323 7.74 -4.34 -8.11
C GLN A 323 6.76 -5.51 -7.95
N LYS A 324 5.68 -5.55 -8.75
CA LYS A 324 4.74 -6.68 -8.72
C LYS A 324 5.39 -7.99 -9.14
N MET A 325 6.23 -7.98 -10.17
CA MET A 325 6.98 -9.17 -10.60
C MET A 325 7.90 -9.68 -9.48
N GLN A 326 8.59 -8.78 -8.78
CA GLN A 326 9.42 -9.12 -7.62
C GLN A 326 8.62 -9.70 -6.46
N GLN A 327 7.45 -9.12 -6.15
CA GLN A 327 6.51 -9.67 -5.16
C GLN A 327 6.06 -11.10 -5.52
N LEU A 328 5.88 -11.39 -6.80
CA LEU A 328 5.53 -12.72 -7.30
C LEU A 328 6.74 -13.68 -7.38
N GLY A 329 7.91 -13.26 -6.89
CA GLY A 329 9.14 -14.06 -6.90
C GLY A 329 9.82 -14.16 -8.27
N GLN A 330 9.40 -13.35 -9.25
CA GLN A 330 10.05 -13.25 -10.54
C GLN A 330 11.22 -12.25 -10.46
N PHE A 331 12.32 -12.52 -11.18
CA PHE A 331 13.51 -11.66 -11.21
C PHE A 331 14.16 -11.39 -9.85
N VAL A 332 13.92 -12.24 -8.85
CA VAL A 332 14.59 -12.16 -7.55
C VAL A 332 15.85 -13.02 -7.58
N ASP A 333 17.02 -12.38 -7.66
CA ASP A 333 18.24 -13.02 -7.18
C ASP A 333 18.12 -13.13 -5.66
N ARG A 334 18.14 -14.36 -5.15
CA ARG A 334 18.01 -14.62 -3.70
C ARG A 334 19.22 -14.12 -2.92
N ASP A 335 20.39 -14.05 -3.55
CA ASP A 335 21.64 -13.66 -2.92
C ASP A 335 21.88 -12.14 -3.00
N ASP A 336 21.25 -11.48 -3.98
CA ASP A 336 21.33 -10.03 -4.19
C ASP A 336 19.99 -9.42 -4.64
N PRO A 337 18.98 -9.40 -3.76
CA PRO A 337 17.67 -8.82 -4.08
C PRO A 337 17.78 -7.30 -4.23
N LEU A 338 17.05 -6.75 -5.21
CA LEU A 338 16.92 -5.31 -5.39
C LEU A 338 16.21 -4.68 -4.17
N PRO A 339 16.85 -3.71 -3.47
CA PRO A 339 16.26 -3.08 -2.29
C PRO A 339 15.04 -2.21 -2.64
N TYR A 340 14.13 -2.02 -1.68
CA TYR A 340 12.95 -1.16 -1.85
C TYR A 340 13.31 0.29 -2.23
N LEU A 341 14.43 0.80 -1.68
CA LEU A 341 14.91 2.16 -1.95
C LEU A 341 15.10 2.46 -3.45
N CYS A 342 15.34 1.43 -4.28
CA CYS A 342 15.51 1.60 -5.72
C CYS A 342 14.26 2.12 -6.42
N TYR A 343 13.08 1.96 -5.81
CA TYR A 343 11.81 2.43 -6.37
C TYR A 343 11.09 3.45 -5.49
N ALA A 344 11.61 3.70 -4.29
CA ALA A 344 10.97 4.60 -3.34
C ALA A 344 10.83 6.03 -3.87
N GLY A 345 11.71 6.45 -4.79
CA GLY A 345 11.70 7.76 -5.42
C GLY A 345 10.89 7.89 -6.72
N ASP A 346 10.30 6.81 -7.24
CA ASP A 346 9.68 6.82 -8.57
C ASP A 346 8.47 7.77 -8.66
N GLY A 347 7.75 7.94 -7.53
CA GLY A 347 6.66 8.91 -7.44
C GLY A 347 7.15 10.35 -7.52
N GLU A 348 8.30 10.65 -6.92
CA GLU A 348 8.93 11.97 -6.98
C GLU A 348 9.52 12.24 -8.36
N GLU A 349 10.15 11.25 -8.99
CA GLU A 349 10.64 11.37 -10.36
C GLU A 349 9.51 11.72 -11.33
N LEU A 350 8.36 11.03 -11.23
CA LEU A 350 7.16 11.36 -11.99
C LEU A 350 6.71 12.81 -11.74
N ARG A 351 6.64 13.22 -10.47
CA ARG A 351 6.21 14.58 -10.08
C ARG A 351 7.13 15.65 -10.68
N LEU A 352 8.44 15.45 -10.58
CA LEU A 352 9.45 16.38 -11.10
C LEU A 352 9.44 16.45 -12.63
N LYS A 353 9.36 15.31 -13.32
CA LYS A 353 9.20 15.27 -14.79
C LYS A 353 7.98 16.05 -15.26
N LEU A 354 6.84 15.91 -14.57
CA LEU A 354 5.63 16.70 -14.88
C LEU A 354 5.82 18.19 -14.59
N ALA A 355 6.47 18.54 -13.47
CA ALA A 355 6.75 19.94 -13.12
C ALA A 355 7.65 20.63 -14.14
N GLU A 356 8.66 19.94 -14.69
CA GLU A 356 9.52 20.44 -15.77
C GLU A 356 8.74 20.77 -17.05
N LEU A 357 7.62 20.07 -17.30
CA LEU A 357 6.70 20.33 -18.40
C LEU A 357 5.68 21.44 -18.12
N GLY A 358 5.76 22.09 -16.95
CA GLY A 358 4.81 23.10 -16.49
C GLY A 358 3.48 22.51 -16.02
N LEU A 359 3.49 21.26 -15.55
CA LEU A 359 2.31 20.51 -15.14
C LEU A 359 2.37 20.14 -13.65
N GLU A 360 1.20 19.97 -13.06
CA GLU A 360 1.01 19.41 -11.73
C GLU A 360 0.07 18.21 -11.78
N MET A 361 0.11 17.37 -10.75
CA MET A 361 -0.74 16.19 -10.67
C MET A 361 -1.57 16.16 -9.38
N TYR A 362 -2.81 15.72 -9.54
CA TYR A 362 -3.68 15.35 -8.44
C TYR A 362 -3.85 13.83 -8.45
N VAL A 363 -3.72 13.21 -7.28
CA VAL A 363 -3.62 11.77 -7.10
C VAL A 363 -4.84 11.24 -6.39
N GLY A 364 -5.29 10.05 -6.80
CA GLY A 364 -6.26 9.23 -6.08
C GLY A 364 -6.19 7.77 -6.53
N VAL A 365 -7.13 6.96 -6.07
CA VAL A 365 -7.25 5.54 -6.39
C VAL A 365 -8.59 5.28 -7.06
N MET A 366 -8.59 4.38 -8.03
CA MET A 366 -9.79 3.91 -8.71
C MET A 366 -9.80 2.39 -8.81
N PRO A 367 -10.99 1.77 -8.87
CA PRO A 367 -11.09 0.38 -9.25
C PRO A 367 -10.58 0.17 -10.69
N HIS A 368 -10.00 -1.00 -10.93
CA HIS A 368 -9.56 -1.46 -12.23
C HIS A 368 -9.97 -2.92 -12.45
N LEU A 369 -10.55 -3.20 -13.61
CA LEU A 369 -10.94 -4.53 -14.06
C LEU A 369 -10.01 -4.99 -15.18
N VAL A 370 -9.47 -6.19 -15.03
CA VAL A 370 -8.58 -6.83 -15.99
C VAL A 370 -9.28 -8.05 -16.54
N SER A 371 -9.38 -8.17 -17.87
CA SER A 371 -9.93 -9.39 -18.46
C SER A 371 -9.04 -10.59 -18.14
N THR A 372 -9.66 -11.68 -17.68
CA THR A 372 -8.97 -12.96 -17.43
C THR A 372 -9.10 -13.92 -18.61
N GLU A 373 -9.79 -13.51 -19.69
CA GLU A 373 -9.98 -14.33 -20.88
C GLU A 373 -8.64 -14.75 -21.48
N GLY A 374 -8.44 -16.06 -21.65
CA GLY A 374 -7.21 -16.63 -22.20
C GLY A 374 -6.01 -16.63 -21.26
N VAL A 375 -6.14 -16.09 -20.04
CA VAL A 375 -5.07 -16.06 -19.02
C VAL A 375 -5.29 -17.12 -17.96
N ILE A 376 -6.54 -17.31 -17.52
CA ILE A 376 -6.91 -18.25 -16.45
C ILE A 376 -7.98 -19.21 -16.99
N GLU A 377 -7.93 -20.47 -16.58
CA GLU A 377 -9.00 -21.44 -16.89
C GLU A 377 -10.31 -20.98 -16.24
N LYS A 378 -11.37 -20.85 -17.06
CA LYS A 378 -12.66 -20.33 -16.59
C LYS A 378 -13.32 -21.36 -15.67
N LEU A 379 -13.32 -21.07 -14.37
CA LEU A 379 -14.04 -21.85 -13.38
C LEU A 379 -15.54 -21.48 -13.38
N PRO A 380 -16.44 -22.43 -13.06
CA PRO A 380 -17.86 -22.13 -12.89
C PRO A 380 -18.07 -21.05 -11.83
N SER A 381 -18.94 -20.08 -12.11
CA SER A 381 -19.33 -18.99 -11.20
C SER A 381 -18.23 -17.96 -10.88
N VAL A 382 -17.13 -17.93 -11.64
CA VAL A 382 -16.10 -16.89 -11.56
C VAL A 382 -16.26 -15.91 -12.72
N TRP A 383 -16.25 -14.62 -12.40
CA TRP A 383 -16.32 -13.56 -13.42
C TRP A 383 -15.12 -13.62 -14.37
N SER A 384 -15.34 -13.18 -15.61
CA SER A 384 -14.28 -13.09 -16.64
C SER A 384 -13.34 -11.88 -16.45
N PHE A 385 -13.36 -11.27 -15.26
CA PHE A 385 -12.55 -10.11 -14.89
C PHE A 385 -11.94 -10.30 -13.50
N ALA A 386 -10.65 -10.00 -13.39
CA ALA A 386 -9.96 -9.83 -12.12
C ALA A 386 -10.07 -8.38 -11.66
N PHE A 387 -10.17 -8.19 -10.35
CA PHE A 387 -10.21 -6.88 -9.73
C PHE A 387 -8.80 -6.46 -9.29
N GLY A 388 -8.48 -5.18 -9.48
CA GLY A 388 -7.28 -4.53 -8.99
C GLY A 388 -7.52 -3.04 -8.78
N HIS A 389 -6.46 -2.33 -8.41
CA HIS A 389 -6.51 -0.87 -8.19
C HIS A 389 -5.65 -0.14 -9.20
N ALA A 390 -6.13 1.02 -9.64
CA ALA A 390 -5.33 1.96 -10.41
C ALA A 390 -5.04 3.21 -9.58
N ILE A 391 -3.80 3.68 -9.59
CA ILE A 391 -3.52 5.06 -9.24
C ILE A 391 -4.07 5.95 -10.36
N TYR A 392 -4.91 6.90 -9.99
CA TYR A 392 -5.52 7.86 -10.89
C TYR A 392 -4.81 9.20 -10.77
N LEU A 393 -4.30 9.68 -11.90
CA LEU A 393 -3.57 10.93 -12.02
C LEU A 393 -4.37 11.92 -12.86
N ASP A 394 -4.82 13.00 -12.23
CA ASP A 394 -5.38 14.15 -12.91
C ASP A 394 -4.27 15.18 -13.10
N ILE A 395 -3.67 15.15 -14.30
CA ILE A 395 -2.58 16.03 -14.69
C ILE A 395 -3.18 17.31 -15.26
N ASP A 396 -2.71 18.46 -14.80
CA ASP A 396 -3.09 19.77 -15.33
C ASP A 396 -1.91 20.74 -15.36
N ARG A 397 -2.11 21.91 -15.94
CA ARG A 397 -1.16 23.02 -15.86
C ARG A 397 -1.00 23.47 -14.41
N ILE A 398 0.21 23.88 -14.07
CA ILE A 398 0.46 24.54 -12.79
C ILE A 398 -0.41 25.80 -12.74
N GLU A 399 -1.24 25.92 -11.71
CA GLU A 399 -1.97 27.16 -11.45
C GLU A 399 -0.94 28.22 -11.01
N GLU A 400 -0.59 29.15 -11.90
CA GLU A 400 0.08 30.39 -11.49
C GLU A 400 -0.88 31.15 -10.59
N GLY A 401 -0.54 31.24 -9.30
CA GLY A 401 -1.36 31.94 -8.31
C GLY A 401 -1.63 33.39 -8.75
N VAL A 402 -2.89 33.80 -8.64
CA VAL A 402 -3.32 35.21 -8.69
C VAL A 402 -2.87 35.94 -7.43
#